data_AF-X1HQB7-F1
#
_entry.id   AF-X1HQB7-F1
#
_cell.length_a   1.000
_cell.length_b   1.000
_cell.length_c   1.000
_cell.angle_alpha   90.00
_cell.angle_beta   90.00
_cell.angle_gamma   90.00
#
_symmetry.space_group_name_H-M   'P 1'
#
loop_
_entity.id
_entity.type
_entity.pdbx_description
1 polymer ?
#
loop_
_entity_poly.entity_id
_entity_poly.type
_entity_poly.pdbx_seq_one_letter_code
_entity_poly.pdbx_strand_id
1 'polypeptide(L)' 'MESKEFIVKFEKKSTKKGGNYYFNIPIQLIRSEIIDPEVKYEIQVFKVIK' A
#
# COMPACT_ATOMS: atom_id res chain seq x y z
N MET A 1 2.97 -15.12 16.24
CA MET A 1 2.51 -13.80 15.76
C MET A 1 1.54 -14.06 14.64
N GLU A 2 0.29 -13.63 14.77
CA GLU A 2 -0.69 -13.72 13.69
C GLU A 2 -0.36 -12.70 12.60
N SER A 3 -0.27 -13.13 11.36
CA SER A 3 -0.18 -12.23 10.20
C SER A 3 -1.56 -11.64 9.92
N LYS A 4 -1.69 -10.31 10.01
CA LYS A 4 -2.90 -9.63 9.55
C LYS A 4 -2.73 -9.28 8.07
N GLU A 5 -3.63 -9.79 7.24
CA GLU A 5 -3.70 -9.44 5.83
C GLU A 5 -4.76 -8.36 5.60
N PHE A 6 -4.45 -7.40 4.71
CA PHE A 6 -5.38 -6.34 4.35
C PHE A 6 -5.32 -6.11 2.84
N ILE A 7 -6.48 -5.96 2.21
CA ILE A 7 -6.58 -5.60 0.79
C ILE A 7 -6.80 -4.11 0.67
N VAL A 8 -5.83 -3.41 0.07
CA VAL A 8 -5.94 -1.97 -0.21
C VAL A 8 -6.21 -1.77 -1.70
N LYS A 9 -7.35 -1.15 -2.01
CA LYS A 9 -7.67 -0.73 -3.38
C LYS A 9 -7.16 0.70 -3.60
N PHE A 10 -6.18 0.84 -4.47
CA PHE A 10 -5.69 2.15 -4.90
C PHE A 10 -6.58 2.69 -6.03
N GLU A 11 -7.34 3.75 -5.75
CA GLU A 11 -8.18 4.40 -6.77
C GLU A 11 -7.37 5.25 -7.74
N LYS A 12 -6.23 5.77 -7.29
CA LYS A 12 -5.32 6.57 -8.11
C LYS A 12 -4.20 5.70 -8.66
N LYS A 13 -3.81 5.98 -9.91
CA LYS A 13 -2.61 5.41 -10.52
C LYS A 13 -1.39 5.77 -9.70
N SER A 14 -0.39 4.90 -9.72
CA SER A 14 0.92 5.21 -9.15
C SER A 14 1.54 6.41 -9.86
N THR A 15 2.35 7.16 -9.12
CA THR A 15 3.14 8.27 -9.64
C THR A 15 4.59 7.82 -9.83
N LYS A 16 5.29 8.33 -10.86
CA LYS A 16 6.70 8.00 -11.12
C LYS A 16 7.57 9.20 -10.80
N LYS A 17 8.56 9.04 -9.91
CA LYS A 17 9.52 10.08 -9.54
C LYS A 17 10.92 9.47 -9.36
N GLY A 18 11.89 9.94 -10.14
CA GLY A 18 13.29 9.48 -10.03
C GLY A 18 13.47 7.97 -10.24
N GLY A 19 12.74 7.37 -11.20
CA GLY A 19 12.80 5.93 -11.47
C GLY A 19 11.93 5.06 -10.55
N ASN A 20 11.49 5.60 -9.41
CA ASN A 20 10.64 4.89 -8.45
C ASN A 20 9.15 5.13 -8.72
N TYR A 21 8.33 4.13 -8.39
CA TYR A 21 6.87 4.22 -8.40
C TYR A 21 6.35 4.41 -6.98
N TYR A 22 5.39 5.31 -6.80
CA TYR A 22 4.79 5.64 -5.51
C TYR A 22 3.28 5.46 -5.57
N PHE A 23 2.74 4.80 -4.56
CA PHE A 23 1.31 4.66 -4.33
C PHE A 23 0.91 5.56 -3.16
N ASN A 24 -0.18 6.31 -3.31
CA ASN A 24 -0.73 7.06 -2.20
C ASN A 24 -1.48 6.10 -1.27
N ILE A 25 -0.98 5.96 -0.05
CA ILE A 25 -1.66 5.18 0.99
C ILE A 25 -2.82 6.02 1.55
N PRO A 26 -4.05 5.47 1.63
CA PRO A 26 -5.16 6.16 2.29
C PRO A 26 -4.81 6.53 3.74
N ILE A 27 -4.98 7.80 4.10
CA ILE A 27 -4.60 8.32 5.44
C ILE A 27 -5.33 7.59 6.57
N GLN A 28 -6.51 7.01 6.30
CA GLN A 28 -7.29 6.23 7.24
C GLN A 28 -6.53 5.00 7.74
N LEU A 29 -5.73 4.35 6.89
CA LEU A 29 -4.94 3.18 7.27
C LEU A 29 -3.81 3.54 8.25
N ILE A 30 -3.26 4.74 8.11
CA ILE A 30 -2.26 5.29 9.02
C ILE A 30 -2.93 5.66 10.36
N ARG A 31 -4.07 6.38 10.30
CA ARG A 31 -4.82 6.80 11.49
C ARG A 31 -5.39 5.64 12.30
N SER A 32 -5.68 4.51 11.65
CA SER A 32 -6.15 3.30 12.33
C SER A 32 -5.01 2.38 12.78
N GLU A 33 -3.76 2.84 12.71
CA GLU A 33 -2.56 2.08 13.11
C GLU A 33 -2.41 0.74 12.38
N ILE A 34 -2.99 0.61 11.18
CA ILE A 34 -2.81 -0.57 10.32
C ILE A 34 -1.46 -0.47 9.60
N ILE A 35 -1.08 0.75 9.21
CA ILE A 35 0.20 1.05 8.57
C ILE A 35 0.90 2.13 9.40
N ASP A 36 2.10 1.82 9.88
CA ASP A 36 3.04 2.74 10.49
C ASP A 36 4.02 3.22 9.41
N PRO A 37 4.06 4.52 9.06
CA PRO A 37 4.95 5.04 8.03
C PRO A 37 6.45 4.87 8.33
N GLU A 38 6.83 4.63 9.58
CA GLU A 38 8.23 4.41 9.99
C GLU A 38 8.69 2.94 9.83
N VAL A 39 7.76 2.04 9.48
CA VAL A 39 8.02 0.60 9.36
C VAL A 39 8.11 0.18 7.87
N LYS A 40 8.96 -0.81 7.60
CA LYS A 40 9.06 -1.44 6.27
C LYS A 40 8.07 -2.59 6.15
N TYR A 41 7.37 -2.64 5.02
CA TYR A 41 6.38 -3.66 4.71
C TYR A 41 6.76 -4.45 3.45
N GLU A 42 6.44 -5.75 3.45
CA GLU A 42 6.34 -6.53 2.23
C GLU A 42 4.96 -6.29 1.60
N ILE A 43 4.92 -6.04 0.29
CA ILE A 43 3.68 -5.78 -0.45
C ILE A 43 3.61 -6.76 -1.62
N GLN A 44 2.49 -7.50 -1.72
CA GLN A 44 2.20 -8.37 -2.86
C GLN A 44 1.27 -7.65 -3.83
N VAL A 45 1.66 -7.59 -5.11
CA VAL A 45 0.92 -6.89 -6.17
C VAL A 45 0.44 -7.89 -7.20
N PHE A 46 -0.87 -7.96 -7.42
CA PHE A 46 -1.50 -8.88 -8.37
C PHE A 46 -2.10 -8.12 -9.55
N LYS A 47 -1.88 -8.61 -10.77
CA LYS A 47 -2.54 -8.10 -11.98
C LYS A 47 -3.82 -8.89 -12.22
N VAL A 48 -4.97 -8.24 -12.09
CA VAL A 48 -6.26 -8.85 -12.45
C VAL A 48 -6.46 -8.71 -13.97
N ILE A 49 -6.48 -9.82 -14.68
CA ILE A 49 -6.84 -9.90 -16.11
C ILE A 49 -8.31 -10.33 -16.17
N LYS A 50 -9.13 -9.56 -16.88
CA LYS A 50 -10.54 -9.91 -17.17
C LYS A 50 -10.66 -10.46 -18.58
#